data_AF-A0A7S2G3R9-F1
#
_entry.id   AF-A0A7S2G3R9-F1
#
_cell.length_a   1.000
_cell.length_b   1.000
_cell.length_c   1.000
_cell.angle_alpha   90.00
_cell.angle_beta   90.00
_cell.angle_gamma   90.00
#
_symmetry.space_group_name_H-M   'P 1'
#
loop_
_entity.id
_entity.type
_entity.pdbx_description
1 polymer ?
#
loop_
_entity_poly.entity_id
_entity_poly.type
_entity_poly.pdbx_seq_one_letter_code
_entity_poly.pdbx_strand_id
1 'polypeptide(L)'
;FNAYSFLPTAPVVKPRKRDPEPEPEPEPEEEDNEIPELLSGPPSDASVLITIMDRYNEYRGFISEEGECYNNRGQLLGYINIEDGTAGSAGEEYLGCALDQISGNEVVVEDALDETCGTIDLGHGSIMNNQGSTIAEFSRQGIVTGNNGSQLGQFEGFDFGQLRVMALYLMLLDPGFLNDNVESPYEE
;
A
#
# COMPACT_ATOMS: atom_id res chain seq x y z
N PHE A 1 79.54 8.63 -27.08
CA PHE A 1 78.15 8.24 -27.39
C PHE A 1 77.28 8.78 -26.27
N ASN A 2 76.47 9.81 -26.54
CA ASN A 2 75.61 10.44 -25.52
C ASN A 2 74.17 9.99 -25.79
N ALA A 3 73.62 9.14 -24.92
CA ALA A 3 72.38 8.40 -25.16
C ALA A 3 71.09 9.25 -25.04
N TYR A 4 71.21 10.54 -24.78
CA TYR A 4 70.08 11.43 -24.49
C TYR A 4 69.62 12.31 -25.66
N SER A 5 70.19 12.15 -26.86
CA SER A 5 69.86 13.00 -28.03
C SER A 5 68.64 12.54 -28.85
N PHE A 6 67.87 11.55 -28.38
CA PHE A 6 66.73 10.97 -29.11
C PHE A 6 65.39 11.07 -28.37
N LEU A 7 65.29 11.93 -27.35
CA LEU A 7 63.98 12.16 -26.72
C LEU A 7 63.16 13.12 -27.60
N PRO A 8 61.98 12.70 -28.10
CA PRO A 8 61.12 13.54 -28.93
C PRO A 8 60.61 14.72 -28.11
N THR A 9 60.68 15.92 -28.71
CA THR A 9 60.18 17.16 -28.10
C THR A 9 58.68 17.06 -27.89
N ALA A 10 58.20 17.31 -26.67
CA ALA A 10 56.78 17.24 -26.35
C ALA A 10 55.97 18.23 -27.22
N PRO A 11 54.81 17.81 -27.76
CA PRO A 11 53.99 18.66 -28.61
C PRO A 11 53.44 19.86 -27.82
N VAL A 12 53.46 21.03 -28.45
CA VAL A 12 52.93 22.28 -27.87
C VAL A 12 51.42 22.16 -27.72
N VAL A 13 50.94 22.10 -26.49
CA VAL A 13 49.51 22.04 -26.16
C VAL A 13 48.87 23.36 -26.56
N LYS A 14 48.02 23.34 -27.61
CA LYS A 14 47.20 24.49 -27.96
C LYS A 14 46.09 24.66 -26.90
N PRO A 15 45.88 25.86 -26.35
CA PRO A 15 44.81 26.10 -25.40
C PRO A 15 43.45 25.81 -26.06
N ARG A 16 42.68 24.92 -25.42
CA ARG A 16 41.33 24.54 -25.86
C ARG A 16 40.44 25.78 -25.73
N LYS A 17 39.81 26.22 -26.82
CA LYS A 17 38.78 27.27 -26.76
C LYS A 17 37.67 26.74 -25.84
N ARG A 18 37.33 27.50 -24.79
CA ARG A 18 36.16 27.20 -23.96
C ARG A 18 34.93 27.37 -24.83
N ASP A 19 34.15 26.32 -24.95
CA ASP A 19 32.80 26.41 -25.49
C ASP A 19 31.97 27.29 -24.54
N PRO A 20 31.06 28.13 -25.09
CA PRO A 20 30.18 28.96 -24.27
C PRO A 20 29.34 28.05 -23.36
N GLU A 21 29.21 28.46 -22.09
CA GLU A 21 28.35 27.76 -21.12
C GLU A 21 26.91 27.75 -21.65
N PRO A 22 26.21 26.59 -21.62
CA PRO A 22 24.81 26.52 -22.00
C PRO A 22 23.98 27.40 -21.07
N GLU A 23 23.01 28.12 -21.64
CA GLU A 23 22.08 28.94 -20.87
C GLU A 23 21.31 28.05 -19.87
N PRO A 24 21.07 28.52 -18.63
CA PRO A 24 20.33 27.77 -17.63
C PRO A 24 18.91 27.52 -18.15
N GLU A 25 18.50 26.25 -18.15
CA GLU A 25 17.12 25.87 -18.45
C GLU A 25 16.18 26.50 -17.42
N PRO A 26 14.98 26.97 -17.83
CA PRO A 26 14.01 27.54 -16.91
C PRO A 26 13.64 26.51 -15.85
N GLU A 27 13.75 26.90 -14.58
CA GLU A 27 13.34 26.06 -13.46
C GLU A 27 11.83 25.73 -13.61
N PRO A 28 11.44 24.45 -13.46
CA PRO A 28 10.03 24.07 -13.55
C PRO A 28 9.23 24.83 -12.48
N GLU A 29 8.16 25.50 -12.90
CA GLU A 29 7.24 26.17 -11.99
C GLU A 29 6.68 25.13 -11.01
N GLU A 30 6.88 25.32 -9.71
CA GLU A 30 6.33 24.46 -8.68
C GLU A 30 4.79 24.60 -8.71
N GLU A 31 4.10 23.59 -9.24
CA GLU A 31 2.65 23.51 -9.14
C GLU A 31 2.27 23.44 -7.65
N ASP A 32 1.52 24.45 -7.18
CA ASP A 32 0.91 24.48 -5.84
C ASP A 32 -0.02 23.25 -5.70
N ASN A 33 0.54 22.15 -5.22
CA ASN A 33 -0.21 20.95 -4.88
C ASN A 33 -1.01 21.22 -3.62
N GLU A 34 -2.24 21.73 -3.78
CA GLU A 34 -3.20 21.84 -2.70
C GLU A 34 -3.35 20.47 -2.02
N ILE A 35 -2.89 20.37 -0.77
CA ILE A 35 -3.00 19.13 0.01
C ILE A 35 -4.50 18.93 0.28
N PRO A 36 -5.10 17.79 -0.17
CA PRO A 36 -6.51 17.55 0.04
C PRO A 36 -6.84 17.56 1.54
N GLU A 37 -7.96 18.18 1.92
CA GLU A 37 -8.45 18.15 3.29
C GLU A 37 -8.75 16.72 3.73
N LEU A 38 -8.44 16.41 4.99
CA LEU A 38 -8.79 15.12 5.58
C LEU A 38 -10.30 15.06 5.82
N LEU A 39 -10.94 14.04 5.26
CA LEU A 39 -12.33 13.74 5.49
C LEU A 39 -12.51 13.12 6.89
N SER A 40 -13.65 13.41 7.52
CA SER A 40 -14.03 12.81 8.80
C SER A 40 -14.95 11.60 8.66
N GLY A 41 -15.29 11.22 7.43
CA GLY A 41 -16.25 10.18 7.11
C GLY A 41 -16.41 10.03 5.60
N PRO A 42 -17.12 8.99 5.14
CA PRO A 42 -17.38 8.81 3.72
C PRO A 42 -18.27 9.94 3.16
N PRO A 43 -18.15 10.27 1.86
CA PRO A 43 -19.04 11.22 1.20
C PRO A 43 -20.50 10.78 1.30
N SER A 44 -21.41 11.73 1.53
CA SER A 44 -22.85 11.44 1.75
C SER A 44 -23.57 10.85 0.54
N ASP A 45 -23.01 11.01 -0.65
CA ASP A 45 -23.49 10.54 -1.94
C ASP A 45 -22.84 9.22 -2.38
N ALA A 46 -21.86 8.71 -1.65
CA ALA A 46 -21.20 7.45 -1.97
C ALA A 46 -22.01 6.23 -1.47
N SER A 47 -22.09 5.18 -2.29
CA SER A 47 -22.62 3.88 -1.89
C SER A 47 -21.56 3.13 -1.08
N VAL A 48 -21.63 3.24 0.24
CA VAL A 48 -20.63 2.65 1.15
C VAL A 48 -21.03 1.24 1.57
N LEU A 49 -20.15 0.28 1.31
CA LEU A 49 -20.28 -1.09 1.80
C LEU A 49 -19.68 -1.21 3.22
N ILE A 50 -18.44 -0.74 3.38
CA ILE A 50 -17.67 -0.85 4.64
C ILE A 50 -16.95 0.46 4.91
N THR A 51 -17.07 0.98 6.14
CA THR A 51 -16.30 2.12 6.62
C THR A 51 -15.10 1.64 7.42
N ILE A 52 -13.93 2.25 7.20
CA ILE A 52 -12.66 1.83 7.78
C ILE A 52 -12.23 2.88 8.80
N MET A 53 -12.13 2.45 10.05
CA MET A 53 -11.69 3.24 11.19
C MET A 53 -10.32 2.76 11.65
N ASP A 54 -9.46 3.68 12.06
CA ASP A 54 -8.16 3.35 12.63
C ASP A 54 -8.25 2.93 14.11
N ARG A 55 -7.09 2.72 14.75
CA ARG A 55 -6.98 2.35 16.17
C ARG A 55 -7.53 3.39 17.15
N TYR A 56 -7.63 4.65 16.73
CA TYR A 56 -8.15 5.76 17.52
C TYR A 56 -9.63 6.05 17.21
N ASN A 57 -10.26 5.20 16.38
CA ASN A 57 -11.60 5.41 15.86
C ASN A 57 -11.73 6.71 15.04
N GLU A 58 -10.65 7.08 14.36
CA GLU A 58 -10.63 8.13 13.34
C GLU A 58 -10.87 7.51 11.96
N TYR A 59 -11.50 8.29 11.08
CA TYR A 59 -11.83 7.85 9.74
C TYR A 59 -10.57 7.66 8.89
N ARG A 60 -10.39 6.45 8.37
CA ARG A 60 -9.24 6.08 7.52
C ARG A 60 -9.63 5.93 6.05
N GLY A 61 -10.86 5.53 5.76
CA GLY A 61 -11.31 5.28 4.40
C GLY A 61 -12.62 4.51 4.34
N PHE A 62 -12.99 4.08 3.14
CA PHE A 62 -14.17 3.24 2.93
C PHE A 62 -14.02 2.36 1.69
N ILE A 63 -14.82 1.30 1.64
CA ILE A 63 -15.00 0.43 0.46
C ILE A 63 -16.42 0.65 -0.04
N SER A 64 -16.57 0.94 -1.33
CA SER A 64 -17.87 1.12 -1.96
C SER A 64 -18.56 -0.23 -2.22
N GLU A 65 -19.87 -0.22 -2.49
CA GLU A 65 -20.62 -1.42 -2.90
C GLU A 65 -20.11 -2.04 -4.20
N GLU A 66 -19.47 -1.23 -5.05
CA GLU A 66 -18.83 -1.66 -6.30
C GLU A 66 -17.39 -2.17 -6.08
N GLY A 67 -16.89 -2.17 -4.83
CA GLY A 67 -15.57 -2.67 -4.47
C GLY A 67 -14.43 -1.65 -4.62
N GLU A 68 -14.73 -0.38 -4.89
CA GLU A 68 -13.72 0.67 -4.94
C GLU A 68 -13.26 1.03 -3.51
N CYS A 69 -11.95 1.14 -3.31
CA CYS A 69 -11.36 1.41 -2.00
C CYS A 69 -10.78 2.82 -1.97
N TYR A 70 -11.22 3.65 -1.03
CA TYR A 70 -10.77 5.05 -0.88
C TYR A 70 -10.13 5.29 0.48
N ASN A 71 -9.14 6.19 0.52
CA ASN A 71 -8.57 6.68 1.77
C ASN A 71 -9.33 7.91 2.31
N ASN A 72 -8.92 8.40 3.48
CA ASN A 72 -9.49 9.58 4.14
C ASN A 72 -9.20 10.92 3.44
N ARG A 73 -8.45 10.91 2.34
CA ARG A 73 -8.26 12.07 1.45
C ARG A 73 -9.15 12.00 0.21
N GLY A 74 -10.03 11.00 0.12
CA GLY A 74 -10.84 10.74 -1.06
C GLY A 74 -10.03 10.22 -2.26
N GLN A 75 -8.80 9.76 -2.04
CA GLN A 75 -8.00 9.16 -3.10
C GLN A 75 -8.33 7.69 -3.22
N LEU A 76 -8.55 7.26 -4.46
CA LEU A 76 -8.71 5.86 -4.81
C LEU A 76 -7.40 5.10 -4.56
N LEU A 77 -7.45 4.08 -3.72
CA LEU A 77 -6.34 3.16 -3.46
C LEU A 77 -6.32 2.03 -4.49
N GLY A 78 -7.49 1.53 -4.86
CA GLY A 78 -7.65 0.43 -5.79
C GLY A 78 -9.06 -0.16 -5.78
N TYR A 79 -9.20 -1.34 -6.34
CA TYR A 79 -10.47 -2.03 -6.55
C TYR A 79 -10.39 -3.45 -6.01
N ILE A 80 -11.51 -3.95 -5.48
CA ILE A 80 -11.69 -5.34 -5.10
C ILE A 80 -12.93 -5.87 -5.81
N ASN A 81 -12.75 -6.87 -6.67
CA ASN A 81 -13.87 -7.59 -7.23
C ASN A 81 -14.41 -8.55 -6.17
N ILE A 82 -15.57 -8.20 -5.61
CA ILE A 82 -16.19 -8.91 -4.48
C ILE A 82 -16.63 -10.33 -4.88
N GLU A 83 -17.03 -10.54 -6.13
CA GLU A 83 -17.52 -11.83 -6.63
C GLU A 83 -16.36 -12.80 -6.90
N ASP A 84 -15.31 -12.32 -7.56
CA ASP A 84 -14.16 -13.16 -7.95
C ASP A 84 -13.07 -13.23 -6.88
N GLY A 85 -13.08 -12.32 -5.89
CA GLY A 85 -12.04 -12.24 -4.87
C GLY A 85 -10.69 -11.78 -5.41
N THR A 86 -10.68 -10.87 -6.38
CA THR A 86 -9.45 -10.30 -6.96
C THR A 86 -9.28 -8.84 -6.54
N ALA A 87 -8.04 -8.37 -6.47
CA ALA A 87 -7.71 -6.98 -6.15
C ALA A 87 -6.89 -6.35 -7.28
N GLY A 88 -7.11 -5.06 -7.52
CA GLY A 88 -6.39 -4.25 -8.49
C GLY A 88 -6.00 -2.88 -7.94
N SER A 89 -4.98 -2.27 -8.53
CA SER A 89 -4.50 -0.93 -8.19
C SER A 89 -5.46 0.16 -8.68
N ALA A 90 -5.24 1.40 -8.27
CA ALA A 90 -5.99 2.55 -8.81
C ALA A 90 -5.85 2.71 -10.35
N GLY A 91 -4.80 2.13 -10.95
CA GLY A 91 -4.61 2.08 -12.40
C GLY A 91 -5.20 0.83 -13.07
N GLU A 92 -6.06 0.08 -12.37
CA GLU A 92 -6.66 -1.19 -12.83
C GLU A 92 -5.65 -2.31 -13.08
N GLU A 93 -4.41 -2.18 -12.57
CA GLU A 93 -3.42 -3.25 -12.65
C GLU A 93 -3.72 -4.33 -11.62
N TYR A 94 -3.66 -5.60 -12.03
CA TYR A 94 -3.88 -6.72 -11.13
C TYR A 94 -2.83 -6.76 -10.00
N LEU A 95 -3.29 -6.82 -8.75
CA LEU A 95 -2.44 -6.87 -7.56
C LEU A 95 -2.39 -8.26 -6.92
N GLY A 96 -3.46 -9.06 -7.06
CA GLY A 96 -3.54 -10.36 -6.41
C GLY A 96 -4.97 -10.90 -6.30
N CYS A 97 -5.11 -12.07 -5.68
CA CYS A 97 -6.40 -12.71 -5.48
C CYS A 97 -6.46 -13.56 -4.21
N ALA A 98 -7.68 -13.90 -3.83
CA ALA A 98 -8.02 -14.74 -2.70
C ALA A 98 -8.52 -16.11 -3.22
N LEU A 99 -7.70 -17.14 -3.05
CA LEU A 99 -7.96 -18.50 -3.53
C LEU A 99 -8.51 -19.40 -2.42
N ASP A 100 -9.60 -20.08 -2.70
CA ASP A 100 -10.20 -21.04 -1.79
C ASP A 100 -9.39 -22.33 -1.71
N GLN A 101 -9.06 -22.75 -0.49
CA GLN A 101 -8.43 -24.05 -0.25
C GLN A 101 -9.46 -25.17 -0.26
N ILE A 102 -9.00 -26.39 -0.55
CA ILE A 102 -9.83 -27.60 -0.61
C ILE A 102 -10.53 -27.89 0.73
N SER A 103 -9.95 -27.44 1.85
CA SER A 103 -10.52 -27.54 3.20
C SER A 103 -11.80 -26.71 3.39
N GLY A 104 -12.05 -25.71 2.53
CA GLY A 104 -13.26 -24.88 2.51
C GLY A 104 -13.34 -23.80 3.58
N ASN A 105 -12.50 -23.87 4.62
CA ASN A 105 -12.45 -22.89 5.71
C ASN A 105 -11.23 -21.96 5.64
N GLU A 106 -10.32 -22.19 4.70
CA GLU A 106 -9.11 -21.41 4.55
C GLU A 106 -9.07 -20.78 3.15
N VAL A 107 -8.60 -19.54 3.11
CA VAL A 107 -8.40 -18.78 1.87
C VAL A 107 -6.97 -18.31 1.84
N VAL A 108 -6.27 -18.56 0.75
CA VAL A 108 -4.89 -18.12 0.56
C VAL A 108 -4.91 -16.87 -0.30
N VAL A 109 -4.20 -15.82 0.14
CA VAL A 109 -4.04 -14.59 -0.63
C VAL A 109 -2.70 -14.64 -1.35
N GLU A 110 -2.74 -14.49 -2.67
CA GLU A 110 -1.55 -14.43 -3.54
C GLU A 110 -1.47 -13.06 -4.20
N ASP A 111 -0.24 -12.59 -4.42
CA ASP A 111 0.01 -11.33 -5.15
C ASP A 111 0.04 -11.52 -6.68
N ALA A 112 0.40 -10.48 -7.40
CA ALA A 112 0.51 -10.48 -8.86
C ALA A 112 1.66 -11.36 -9.40
N LEU A 113 2.56 -11.82 -8.54
CA LEU A 113 3.69 -12.71 -8.85
C LEU A 113 3.43 -14.16 -8.42
N ASP A 114 2.18 -14.47 -8.04
CA ASP A 114 1.78 -15.76 -7.47
C ASP A 114 2.53 -16.09 -6.15
N GLU A 115 3.02 -15.08 -5.43
CA GLU A 115 3.61 -15.25 -4.11
C GLU A 115 2.53 -15.18 -3.04
N THR A 116 2.49 -16.19 -2.16
CA THR A 116 1.58 -16.19 -1.03
C THR A 116 1.91 -15.04 -0.09
N CYS A 117 0.94 -14.16 0.14
CA CYS A 117 1.04 -13.06 1.12
C CYS A 117 0.61 -13.53 2.52
N GLY A 118 -0.38 -14.42 2.58
CA GLY A 118 -0.89 -14.98 3.82
C GLY A 118 -2.12 -15.86 3.61
N THR A 119 -2.66 -16.35 4.72
CA THR A 119 -3.83 -17.24 4.76
C THR A 119 -4.86 -16.67 5.71
N ILE A 120 -6.14 -16.83 5.39
CA ILE A 120 -7.27 -16.40 6.19
C ILE A 120 -8.03 -17.64 6.65
N ASP A 121 -8.30 -17.76 7.94
CA ASP A 121 -9.23 -18.74 8.48
C ASP A 121 -10.64 -18.11 8.55
N LEU A 122 -11.54 -18.55 7.67
CA LEU A 122 -12.92 -18.07 7.58
C LEU A 122 -13.77 -18.50 8.79
N GLY A 123 -13.38 -19.57 9.49
CA GLY A 123 -14.10 -20.06 10.66
C GLY A 123 -13.83 -19.23 11.90
N HIS A 124 -12.58 -18.77 12.07
CA HIS A 124 -12.17 -17.97 13.22
C HIS A 124 -12.10 -16.46 12.92
N GLY A 125 -12.04 -16.06 11.64
CA GLY A 125 -11.78 -14.69 11.25
C GLY A 125 -10.37 -14.26 11.63
N SER A 126 -9.36 -15.09 11.36
CA SER A 126 -7.96 -14.76 11.62
C SER A 126 -7.17 -14.70 10.32
N ILE A 127 -6.22 -13.78 10.27
CA ILE A 127 -5.24 -13.67 9.19
C ILE A 127 -3.91 -14.19 9.72
N MET A 128 -3.28 -15.09 8.98
CA MET A 128 -2.00 -15.70 9.27
C MET A 128 -0.98 -15.33 8.20
N ASN A 129 0.28 -15.16 8.61
CA ASN A 129 1.39 -15.00 7.68
C ASN A 129 1.81 -16.35 7.06
N ASN A 130 2.79 -16.33 6.16
CA ASN A 130 3.34 -17.54 5.51
C ASN A 130 3.96 -18.56 6.48
N GLN A 131 4.24 -18.16 7.72
CA GLN A 131 4.76 -19.03 8.78
C GLN A 131 3.64 -19.62 9.66
N GLY A 132 2.37 -19.30 9.37
CA GLY A 132 1.21 -19.72 10.15
C GLY A 132 1.02 -18.95 11.46
N SER A 133 1.71 -17.81 11.64
CA SER A 133 1.49 -16.95 12.81
C SER A 133 0.36 -15.96 12.54
N THR A 134 -0.57 -15.84 13.47
CA THR A 134 -1.66 -14.86 13.40
C THR A 134 -1.10 -13.44 13.42
N ILE A 135 -1.41 -12.67 12.38
CA ILE A 135 -1.06 -11.25 12.26
C ILE A 135 -2.21 -10.34 12.66
N ALA A 136 -3.45 -10.77 12.39
CA ALA A 136 -4.65 -10.05 12.76
C ALA A 136 -5.82 -11.01 13.05
N GLU A 137 -6.74 -10.60 13.92
CA GLU A 137 -7.98 -11.31 14.23
C GLU A 137 -9.16 -10.34 14.14
N PHE A 138 -10.28 -10.82 13.61
CA PHE A 138 -11.52 -10.07 13.47
C PHE A 138 -12.53 -10.49 14.53
N SER A 139 -13.07 -9.51 15.24
CA SER A 139 -14.24 -9.72 16.08
C SER A 139 -15.53 -9.67 15.25
N ARG A 140 -16.63 -10.21 15.81
CA ARG A 140 -17.96 -10.10 15.21
C ARG A 140 -18.44 -8.66 14.98
N GLN A 141 -17.85 -7.69 15.67
CA GLN A 141 -18.18 -6.26 15.53
C GLN A 141 -17.32 -5.57 14.46
N GLY A 142 -16.45 -6.32 13.76
CA GLY A 142 -15.51 -5.76 12.79
C GLY A 142 -14.26 -5.14 13.40
N ILE A 143 -14.04 -5.31 14.71
CA ILE A 143 -12.81 -4.83 15.38
C ILE A 143 -11.66 -5.74 14.96
N VAL A 144 -10.54 -5.15 14.55
CA VAL A 144 -9.33 -5.87 14.17
C VAL A 144 -8.28 -5.74 15.27
N THR A 145 -7.83 -6.88 15.77
CA THR A 145 -6.77 -6.95 16.78
C THR A 145 -5.50 -7.55 16.19
N GLY A 146 -4.35 -6.95 16.46
CA GLY A 146 -3.04 -7.45 16.05
C GLY A 146 -2.58 -8.66 16.86
N ASN A 147 -1.43 -9.21 16.48
CA ASN A 147 -0.82 -10.40 17.09
C ASN A 147 -0.55 -10.31 18.62
N ASN A 148 -0.41 -9.11 19.15
CA ASN A 148 -0.17 -8.78 20.55
C ASN A 148 -1.45 -8.32 21.28
N GLY A 149 -2.61 -8.42 20.62
CA GLY A 149 -3.90 -8.03 21.15
C GLY A 149 -4.17 -6.52 21.13
N SER A 150 -3.30 -5.73 20.51
CA SER A 150 -3.56 -4.30 20.27
C SER A 150 -4.70 -4.13 19.27
N GLN A 151 -5.52 -3.10 19.45
CA GLN A 151 -6.55 -2.77 18.46
C GLN A 151 -5.89 -2.02 17.30
N LEU A 152 -5.98 -2.58 16.08
CA LEU A 152 -5.45 -1.98 14.86
C LEU A 152 -6.46 -1.01 14.23
N GLY A 153 -7.75 -1.34 14.34
CA GLY A 153 -8.85 -0.50 13.89
C GLY A 153 -10.19 -1.23 13.90
N GLN A 154 -11.16 -0.71 13.15
CA GLN A 154 -12.50 -1.26 13.06
C GLN A 154 -13.11 -1.08 11.66
N PHE A 155 -13.79 -2.12 11.19
CA PHE A 155 -14.59 -2.09 9.96
C PHE A 155 -16.08 -1.99 10.33
N GLU A 156 -16.71 -0.85 10.06
CA GLU A 156 -18.16 -0.70 10.24
C GLU A 156 -18.90 -1.24 9.02
N GLY A 157 -20.00 -1.96 9.24
CA GLY A 157 -20.71 -2.68 8.17
C GLY A 157 -20.16 -4.08 7.90
N PHE A 158 -19.18 -4.53 8.69
CA PHE A 158 -18.55 -5.84 8.56
C PHE A 158 -19.54 -7.01 8.73
N ASP A 159 -19.46 -7.96 7.81
CA ASP A 159 -20.01 -9.31 7.94
C ASP A 159 -18.94 -10.37 7.62
N PHE A 160 -19.06 -11.57 8.19
CA PHE A 160 -18.12 -12.66 7.96
C PHE A 160 -18.06 -13.11 6.49
N GLY A 161 -19.12 -12.88 5.72
CA GLY A 161 -19.11 -13.10 4.27
C GLY A 161 -18.11 -12.20 3.52
N GLN A 162 -17.69 -11.09 4.13
CA GLN A 162 -16.77 -10.11 3.55
C GLN A 162 -15.32 -10.30 4.01
N LEU A 163 -15.00 -11.36 4.76
CA LEU A 163 -13.63 -11.61 5.24
C LEU A 163 -12.59 -11.64 4.10
N ARG A 164 -12.97 -12.15 2.92
CA ARG A 164 -12.09 -12.14 1.73
C ARG A 164 -11.74 -10.73 1.29
N VAL A 165 -12.75 -9.86 1.21
CA VAL A 165 -12.59 -8.45 0.84
C VAL A 165 -11.69 -7.74 1.85
N MET A 166 -11.91 -7.99 3.14
CA MET A 166 -11.08 -7.40 4.21
C MET A 166 -9.63 -7.83 4.13
N ALA A 167 -9.38 -9.11 3.86
CA ALA A 167 -8.02 -9.60 3.75
C ALA A 167 -7.28 -9.07 2.51
N LEU A 168 -7.97 -8.99 1.36
CA LEU A 168 -7.41 -8.36 0.15
C LEU A 168 -7.07 -6.89 0.42
N TYR A 169 -7.97 -6.17 1.08
CA TYR A 169 -7.72 -4.78 1.47
C TYR A 169 -6.48 -4.68 2.38
N LEU A 170 -6.44 -5.45 3.47
CA LEU A 170 -5.37 -5.37 4.48
C LEU A 170 -4.01 -5.86 3.97
N MET A 171 -3.97 -6.84 3.06
CA MET A 171 -2.70 -7.39 2.58
C MET A 171 -2.16 -6.67 1.35
N LEU A 172 -3.04 -6.24 0.42
CA LEU A 172 -2.63 -5.77 -0.90
C LEU A 172 -2.81 -4.26 -1.07
N LEU A 173 -3.90 -3.67 -0.56
CA LEU A 173 -4.20 -2.26 -0.77
C LEU A 173 -3.66 -1.35 0.33
N ASP A 174 -3.78 -1.76 1.59
CA ASP A 174 -3.28 -1.00 2.75
C ASP A 174 -2.54 -1.91 3.75
N PRO A 175 -1.37 -2.44 3.39
CA PRO A 175 -0.53 -3.23 4.30
C PRO A 175 -0.08 -2.42 5.53
N GLY A 176 -0.10 -1.08 5.43
CA GLY A 176 0.20 -0.19 6.55
C GLY A 176 -0.82 -0.30 7.70
N PHE A 177 -2.01 -0.83 7.46
CA PHE A 177 -3.01 -1.07 8.51
C PHE A 177 -2.56 -2.16 9.50
N LEU A 178 -1.81 -3.16 9.02
CA LEU A 178 -1.34 -4.30 9.82
C LEU A 178 -0.08 -3.96 10.64
N ASN A 179 0.55 -2.82 10.39
CA ASN A 179 1.72 -2.38 11.12
C ASN A 179 1.32 -1.89 12.52
N ASP A 180 1.71 -2.64 13.54
CA ASP A 180 1.46 -2.22 14.92
C ASP A 180 2.49 -1.22 15.47
N ASN A 181 3.64 -1.11 14.79
CA ASN A 181 4.73 -0.23 15.17
C ASN A 181 4.45 1.21 14.71
N VAL A 182 3.49 1.86 15.37
CA VAL A 182 3.47 3.33 15.40
C VAL A 182 4.28 3.71 16.62
N GLU A 183 5.54 4.09 16.42
CA GLU A 183 6.31 4.76 17.46
C GLU A 183 5.46 5.95 17.94
N SER A 184 5.06 5.91 19.21
CA SER A 184 4.35 7.03 19.82
C SER A 184 5.21 8.27 19.64
N PRO A 185 4.72 9.36 19.02
CA PRO A 185 5.50 10.59 18.85
C PRO A 185 5.81 11.32 20.17
N TYR A 186 5.50 10.69 21.32
CA TYR A 186 5.60 11.27 22.65
C TYR A 186 6.61 10.55 23.58
N GLU A 187 7.51 9.72 23.07
CA GLU A 187 8.67 9.22 23.84
C GLU A 187 9.90 10.10 23.61
N GLU A 188 9.96 11.26 24.30
CA GLU A 188 11.21 12.02 24.58
C GLU A 188 11.42 12.18 26.09
#